data_AF-F9GEE8-F1
#
_entry.id   AF-F9GEE8-F1
#
_cell.length_a   1.000
_cell.length_b   1.000
_cell.length_c   1.000
_cell.angle_alpha   90.00
_cell.angle_beta   90.00
_cell.angle_gamma   90.00
#
_symmetry.space_group_name_H-M   'P 1'
#
loop_
_entity.id
_entity.type
_entity.pdbx_description
1 polymer ?
#
loop_
_entity_poly.entity_id
_entity_poly.type
_entity_poly.pdbx_seq_one_letter_code
_entity_poly.pdbx_strand_id
1 'polypeptide(L)'
;LPLFQATGQTCLGTVFNAAFGLIDNERREGFQFLAESIRQLIGQHSIRQPEVIITDFDGSMKAALNDQFPDVQQQLCIYHINSNVLLKSKQKWAKKRKSSSSPDASDWEDSAPQTQAELSVTDKQLVHALTGDEIPHTYRGVLMMWKRVLFAETEEAHEKAWRDLCKKFDDQRVILRYLHGTYLP
;
A
#
# COMPACT_ATOMS: atom_id res chain seq x y z
N LEU A 1 21.37 0.92 -2.01
CA LEU A 1 20.99 0.47 -3.37
C LEU A 1 19.71 -0.35 -3.24
N PRO A 2 18.55 0.23 -3.56
CA PRO A 2 17.30 -0.52 -3.63
C PRO A 2 17.40 -1.71 -4.60
N LEU A 3 16.86 -2.86 -4.17
CA LEU A 3 16.73 -4.05 -5.00
C LEU A 3 15.33 -4.11 -5.59
N PHE A 4 15.26 -4.17 -6.91
CA PHE A 4 14.08 -4.46 -7.69
C PHE A 4 14.06 -5.93 -8.10
N GLN A 5 12.92 -6.60 -7.93
CA GLN A 5 12.72 -7.98 -8.34
C GLN A 5 11.44 -8.07 -9.17
N ALA A 6 11.58 -8.47 -10.43
CA ALA A 6 10.46 -8.84 -11.28
C ALA A 6 10.20 -10.34 -11.13
N THR A 7 8.98 -10.69 -10.73
CA THR A 7 8.52 -12.08 -10.65
C THR A 7 7.42 -12.31 -11.66
N GLY A 8 7.37 -13.53 -12.20
CA GLY A 8 6.32 -13.97 -13.11
C GLY A 8 5.53 -15.13 -12.50
N GLN A 9 4.27 -15.24 -12.89
CA GLN A 9 3.41 -16.37 -12.57
C GLN A 9 3.10 -17.14 -13.85
N THR A 10 3.22 -18.46 -13.79
CA THR A 10 2.87 -19.34 -14.93
C THR A 10 1.39 -19.72 -14.88
N CYS A 11 0.87 -20.25 -15.99
CA CYS A 11 -0.49 -20.81 -16.06
C CYS A 11 -0.70 -22.04 -15.15
N LEU A 12 0.38 -22.62 -14.60
CA LEU A 12 0.32 -23.72 -13.62
C LEU A 12 0.28 -23.22 -12.17
N GLY A 13 0.19 -21.90 -11.96
CA GLY A 13 0.18 -21.30 -10.62
C GLY A 13 1.55 -21.29 -9.93
N THR A 14 2.63 -21.57 -10.65
CA THR A 14 4.00 -21.48 -10.11
C THR A 14 4.58 -20.08 -10.31
N VAL A 15 5.47 -19.67 -9.40
CA VAL A 15 6.15 -18.37 -9.44
C VAL A 15 7.61 -18.57 -9.83
N PHE A 16 8.16 -17.67 -10.64
CA PHE A 16 9.58 -17.63 -10.99
C PHE A 16 10.13 -16.21 -10.96
N ASN A 17 11.44 -16.08 -10.83
CA ASN A 17 12.13 -14.79 -10.92
C ASN A 17 12.47 -14.50 -12.38
N ALA A 18 11.95 -13.40 -12.92
CA ALA A 18 12.15 -13.00 -14.30
C ALA A 18 13.36 -12.06 -14.44
N ALA A 19 13.54 -11.12 -13.51
CA ALA A 19 14.67 -10.19 -13.52
C ALA A 19 14.99 -9.65 -12.13
N PHE A 20 16.24 -9.22 -11.95
CA PHE A 20 16.70 -8.47 -10.80
C PHE A 20 17.33 -7.16 -11.27
N GLY A 21 17.10 -6.09 -10.54
CA GLY A 21 17.62 -4.77 -10.84
C GLY A 21 18.15 -4.09 -9.59
N LEU A 22 19.31 -3.47 -9.69
CA LEU A 22 19.85 -2.62 -8.64
C LEU A 22 19.81 -1.18 -9.15
N ILE A 23 19.08 -0.34 -8.43
CA ILE A 23 19.01 1.09 -8.70
C ILE A 23 19.68 1.85 -7.55
N ASP A 24 20.10 3.07 -7.82
CA ASP A 24 20.72 3.96 -6.84
C ASP A 24 19.67 4.72 -6.02
N ASN A 25 18.48 4.94 -6.58
CA ASN A 25 17.35 5.62 -5.94
C ASN A 25 15.98 5.12 -6.47
N GLU A 26 14.91 5.34 -5.72
CA GLU A 26 13.52 5.04 -6.11
C GLU A 26 12.86 6.23 -6.82
N ARG A 27 13.47 6.68 -7.94
CA ARG A 27 12.91 7.75 -8.79
C ARG A 27 12.49 7.20 -10.14
N ARG A 28 11.73 8.01 -10.88
CA ARG A 28 11.19 7.66 -12.20
C ARG A 28 12.28 7.17 -13.15
N GLU A 29 13.43 7.82 -13.16
CA GLU A 29 14.53 7.48 -14.08
C GLU A 29 15.06 6.06 -13.81
N GLY A 30 15.20 5.69 -12.52
CA GLY A 30 15.60 4.35 -12.11
C GLY A 30 14.56 3.30 -12.52
N PHE A 31 13.27 3.58 -12.29
CA PHE A 31 12.20 2.67 -12.71
C PHE A 31 12.08 2.55 -14.23
N GLN A 32 12.29 3.64 -14.97
CA GLN A 32 12.26 3.64 -16.42
C GLN A 32 13.39 2.80 -17.00
N PHE A 33 14.61 2.95 -16.47
CA PHE A 33 15.75 2.10 -16.84
C PHE A 33 15.44 0.61 -16.65
N LEU A 34 14.85 0.25 -15.51
CA LEU A 34 14.46 -1.14 -15.21
C LEU A 34 13.38 -1.66 -16.17
N ALA A 35 12.31 -0.89 -16.35
CA ALA A 35 11.19 -1.26 -17.20
C ALA A 35 11.62 -1.40 -18.68
N GLU A 36 12.46 -0.49 -19.15
CA GLU A 36 13.02 -0.54 -20.50
C GLU A 36 13.92 -1.77 -20.69
N SER A 37 14.78 -2.07 -19.71
CA SER A 37 15.65 -3.25 -19.74
C SER A 37 14.84 -4.55 -19.83
N ILE A 38 13.75 -4.66 -19.06
CA ILE A 38 12.84 -5.82 -19.14
C ILE A 38 12.18 -5.89 -20.52
N ARG A 39 11.68 -4.77 -21.05
CA ARG A 39 11.07 -4.71 -22.38
C ARG A 39 12.04 -5.14 -23.48
N GLN A 40 13.30 -4.71 -23.40
CA GLN A 40 14.34 -5.11 -24.36
C GLN A 40 14.59 -6.63 -24.30
N LEU A 41 14.69 -7.22 -23.12
CA LEU A 41 14.84 -8.68 -22.97
C LEU A 41 13.64 -9.44 -23.55
N ILE A 42 12.42 -8.96 -23.30
CA ILE A 42 11.19 -9.54 -23.89
C ILE A 42 11.28 -9.52 -25.42
N GLY A 43 11.67 -8.38 -26.02
CA GLY A 43 11.83 -8.25 -27.46
C GLY A 43 12.94 -9.14 -28.04
N GLN A 44 14.11 -9.17 -27.40
CA GLN A 44 15.27 -9.97 -27.83
C GLN A 44 14.96 -11.47 -27.87
N HIS A 45 14.20 -11.96 -26.89
CA HIS A 45 13.87 -13.37 -26.78
C HIS A 45 12.50 -13.73 -27.37
N SER A 46 11.84 -12.78 -28.06
CA SER A 46 10.49 -12.97 -28.62
C SER A 46 9.48 -13.50 -27.58
N ILE A 47 9.61 -13.05 -26.34
CA ILE A 47 8.73 -13.43 -25.24
C ILE A 47 7.42 -12.63 -25.40
N ARG A 48 6.29 -13.26 -25.11
CA ARG A 48 5.01 -12.54 -25.07
C ARG A 48 5.01 -11.54 -23.92
N GLN A 49 4.57 -10.30 -24.18
CA GLN A 49 4.40 -9.30 -23.14
C GLN A 49 3.36 -9.75 -22.09
N PRO A 50 3.53 -9.36 -20.81
CA PRO A 50 2.54 -9.63 -19.79
C PRO A 50 1.23 -8.90 -20.10
N GLU A 51 0.09 -9.51 -19.75
CA GLU A 51 -1.23 -8.86 -19.87
C GLU A 51 -1.49 -7.92 -18.68
N VAL A 52 -0.91 -8.25 -17.52
CA VAL A 52 -1.04 -7.48 -16.28
C VAL A 52 0.32 -7.31 -15.62
N ILE A 53 0.63 -6.11 -15.16
CA ILE A 53 1.76 -5.82 -14.27
C ILE A 53 1.20 -5.37 -12.92
N ILE A 54 1.66 -6.02 -11.85
CA ILE A 54 1.23 -5.74 -10.47
C ILE A 54 2.37 -5.04 -9.73
N THR A 55 2.13 -3.83 -9.25
CA THR A 55 3.13 -3.02 -8.52
C THR A 55 2.59 -2.53 -7.19
N ASP A 56 3.44 -1.91 -6.39
CA ASP A 56 2.96 -1.02 -5.34
C ASP A 56 2.37 0.27 -5.93
N PHE A 57 1.78 1.10 -5.06
CA PHE A 57 1.15 2.37 -5.45
C PHE A 57 2.18 3.51 -5.62
N ASP A 58 3.34 3.23 -6.23
CA ASP A 58 4.34 4.27 -6.49
C ASP A 58 4.06 5.00 -7.81
N GLY A 59 3.87 6.33 -7.73
CA GLY A 59 3.53 7.14 -8.91
C GLY A 59 4.65 7.18 -9.96
N SER A 60 5.91 7.15 -9.54
CA SER A 60 7.06 7.17 -10.45
C SER A 60 7.18 5.85 -11.21
N MET A 61 7.00 4.73 -10.51
CA MET A 61 7.00 3.39 -11.10
C MET A 61 5.84 3.22 -12.08
N LYS A 62 4.62 3.65 -11.72
CA LYS A 62 3.45 3.59 -12.61
C LYS A 62 3.66 4.39 -13.89
N ALA A 63 4.21 5.59 -13.77
CA ALA A 63 4.53 6.43 -14.93
C ALA A 63 5.57 5.76 -15.84
N ALA A 64 6.67 5.26 -15.26
CA ALA A 64 7.70 4.55 -16.01
C ALA A 64 7.16 3.31 -16.74
N LEU A 65 6.29 2.53 -16.09
CA LEU A 65 5.66 1.37 -16.70
C LEU A 65 4.68 1.75 -17.82
N ASN A 66 3.92 2.83 -17.68
CA ASN A 66 3.04 3.31 -18.75
C ASN A 66 3.83 3.70 -20.01
N ASP A 67 5.01 4.31 -19.84
CA ASP A 67 5.86 4.68 -20.97
C ASP A 67 6.43 3.44 -21.69
N GLN A 68 6.76 2.38 -20.96
CA GLN A 68 7.40 1.18 -21.53
C GLN A 68 6.40 0.10 -21.98
N PHE A 69 5.25 0.00 -21.30
CA PHE A 69 4.21 -1.01 -21.49
C PHE A 69 2.81 -0.36 -21.58
N PRO A 70 2.55 0.50 -22.58
CA PRO A 70 1.31 1.30 -22.65
C PRO A 70 0.04 0.45 -22.80
N ASP A 71 0.17 -0.73 -23.41
CA ASP A 71 -0.96 -1.64 -23.66
C ASP A 71 -1.18 -2.66 -22.53
N VAL A 72 -0.34 -2.65 -21.50
CA VAL A 72 -0.38 -3.61 -20.40
C VAL A 72 -1.18 -3.03 -19.24
N GLN A 73 -2.15 -3.80 -18.73
CA GLN A 73 -2.95 -3.35 -17.59
C GLN A 73 -2.09 -3.28 -16.33
N GLN A 74 -2.08 -2.14 -15.65
CA GLN A 74 -1.46 -2.03 -14.33
C GLN A 74 -2.48 -2.30 -13.22
N GLN A 75 -2.08 -3.12 -12.26
CA GLN A 75 -2.86 -3.41 -11.05
C GLN A 75 -2.03 -3.16 -9.80
N LEU A 76 -2.71 -2.95 -8.68
CA LEU A 76 -2.07 -2.69 -7.40
C LEU A 76 -1.96 -3.97 -6.58
N CYS A 77 -0.79 -4.18 -6.01
CA CYS A 77 -0.53 -5.29 -5.12
C CYS A 77 -1.27 -5.10 -3.79
N ILE A 78 -2.25 -5.95 -3.51
CA ILE A 78 -3.01 -5.95 -2.25
C ILE A 78 -2.08 -6.04 -1.03
N TYR A 79 -1.01 -6.82 -1.13
CA TYR A 79 -0.02 -6.93 -0.05
C TYR A 79 0.63 -5.58 0.26
N HIS A 80 1.06 -4.83 -0.76
CA HIS A 80 1.64 -3.51 -0.58
C HIS A 80 0.61 -2.48 -0.11
N ILE A 81 -0.63 -2.53 -0.61
CA ILE A 81 -1.72 -1.69 -0.10
C ILE A 81 -1.89 -1.92 1.41
N ASN A 82 -2.08 -3.17 1.84
CA ASN A 82 -2.29 -3.50 3.24
C ASN A 82 -1.08 -3.13 4.12
N SER A 83 0.14 -3.35 3.63
CA SER A 83 1.37 -2.93 4.31
C SER A 83 1.43 -1.41 4.49
N ASN A 84 1.13 -0.65 3.44
CA ASN A 84 1.12 0.81 3.47
C ASN A 84 0.02 1.35 4.39
N VAL A 85 -1.18 0.77 4.33
CA VAL A 85 -2.28 1.12 5.25
C VAL A 85 -1.86 0.89 6.69
N LEU A 86 -1.27 -0.25 7.02
CA LEU A 86 -0.83 -0.55 8.38
C LEU A 86 0.26 0.41 8.85
N LEU A 87 1.25 0.66 8.00
CA LEU A 87 2.37 1.55 8.27
C LEU A 87 1.89 2.99 8.51
N LYS A 88 1.08 3.53 7.60
CA LYS A 88 0.55 4.89 7.71
C LYS A 88 -0.42 5.01 8.89
N SER A 89 -1.21 3.99 9.17
CA SER A 89 -2.09 3.98 10.34
C SER A 89 -1.28 4.00 11.64
N LYS A 90 -0.18 3.24 11.72
CA LYS A 90 0.73 3.23 12.88
C LYS A 90 1.42 4.58 13.08
N GLN A 91 1.91 5.18 11.99
CA GLN A 91 2.59 6.48 12.02
C GLN A 91 1.66 7.63 12.40
N LYS A 92 0.41 7.59 11.94
CA LYS A 92 -0.58 8.67 12.13
C LYS A 92 -1.52 8.42 13.30
N TRP A 93 -1.28 7.39 14.10
CA TRP A 93 -2.18 7.02 15.20
C TRP A 93 -2.21 8.10 16.28
N ALA A 94 -3.35 8.75 16.46
CA ALA A 94 -3.53 9.74 17.51
C ALA A 94 -3.74 9.03 18.85
N LYS A 95 -2.76 9.14 19.75
CA LYS A 95 -2.93 8.72 21.15
C LYS A 95 -3.82 9.74 21.85
N LYS A 96 -4.92 9.30 22.46
CA LYS A 96 -5.75 10.16 23.33
C LYS A 96 -4.83 10.85 24.36
N ARG A 97 -4.76 12.18 24.36
CA ARG A 97 -4.22 12.92 25.51
C ARG A 97 -5.10 12.55 26.70
N LYS A 98 -4.52 11.98 27.76
CA LYS A 98 -5.22 11.86 29.04
C LYS A 98 -5.68 13.26 29.41
N SER A 99 -6.97 13.44 29.66
CA SER A 99 -7.55 14.71 30.08
C SER A 99 -6.98 15.11 31.45
N SER A 100 -5.85 15.80 31.47
CA SER A 100 -5.52 16.68 32.59
C SER A 100 -6.21 18.00 32.31
N SER A 101 -7.25 18.29 33.08
CA SER A 101 -7.97 19.56 33.08
C SER A 101 -6.98 20.71 33.32
N SER A 102 -6.73 21.52 32.31
CA SER A 102 -6.49 22.97 32.45
C SER A 102 -6.54 23.63 31.07
N PRO A 103 -7.32 24.71 30.90
CA PRO A 103 -7.36 25.47 29.67
C PRO A 103 -6.25 26.52 29.70
N ASP A 104 -5.21 26.35 28.90
CA ASP A 104 -4.48 27.51 28.39
C ASP A 104 -3.93 27.22 26.99
N ALA A 105 -4.33 28.09 26.07
CA ALA A 105 -4.02 28.00 24.67
C ALA A 105 -2.59 28.46 24.41
N SER A 106 -1.82 27.64 23.72
CA SER A 106 -0.84 28.13 22.76
C SER A 106 -0.65 27.09 21.65
N ASP A 107 -1.03 27.51 20.45
CA ASP A 107 -0.69 26.86 19.19
C ASP A 107 0.82 26.69 19.09
N TRP A 108 1.28 25.45 19.18
CA TRP A 108 2.60 25.06 18.72
C TRP A 108 2.46 23.73 18.01
N GLU A 109 2.71 23.77 16.70
CA GLU A 109 2.91 22.60 15.85
C GLU A 109 4.07 21.76 16.43
N ASP A 110 3.75 20.83 17.31
CA ASP A 110 4.73 19.88 17.82
C ASP A 110 4.94 18.80 16.77
N SER A 111 5.81 19.14 15.81
CA SER A 111 6.45 18.22 14.88
C SER A 111 7.33 17.25 15.68
N ALA A 112 6.70 16.26 16.30
CA ALA A 112 7.43 15.14 16.89
C ALA A 112 8.21 14.44 15.77
N PRO A 113 9.48 14.05 16.01
CA PRO A 113 10.30 13.40 15.00
C PRO A 113 9.58 12.14 14.54
N GLN A 114 9.25 12.07 13.25
CA GLN A 114 8.77 10.85 12.62
C GLN A 114 9.93 9.84 12.62
N THR A 115 10.10 9.13 13.74
CA THR A 115 10.89 7.90 13.75
C THR A 115 10.31 7.03 12.63
N GLN A 116 11.13 6.61 11.67
CA GLN A 116 10.70 5.70 10.60
C GLN A 116 10.18 4.42 11.25
N ALA A 117 8.88 4.39 11.53
CA ALA A 117 8.26 3.31 12.28
C ALA A 117 8.20 2.09 11.37
N GLU A 118 9.10 1.14 11.52
CA GLU A 118 9.03 -0.12 10.77
C GLU A 118 7.89 -1.01 11.28
N LEU A 119 7.39 -1.88 10.39
CA LEU A 119 6.42 -2.91 10.74
C LEU A 119 7.11 -4.05 11.50
N SER A 120 6.59 -4.42 12.66
CA SER A 120 7.06 -5.57 13.42
C SER A 120 6.74 -6.89 12.71
N VAL A 121 7.34 -8.00 13.14
CA VAL A 121 7.04 -9.34 12.59
C VAL A 121 5.54 -9.67 12.71
N THR A 122 4.93 -9.34 13.85
CA THR A 122 3.49 -9.53 14.07
C THR A 122 2.64 -8.64 13.16
N ASP A 123 3.11 -7.43 12.86
CA ASP A 123 2.42 -6.53 11.92
C ASP A 123 2.43 -7.14 10.50
N LYS A 124 3.56 -7.73 10.07
CA LYS A 124 3.67 -8.41 8.77
C LYS A 124 2.76 -9.64 8.67
N GLN A 125 2.62 -10.42 9.74
CA GLN A 125 1.66 -11.54 9.78
C GLN A 125 0.21 -11.08 9.59
N LEU A 126 -0.16 -9.94 10.18
CA LEU A 126 -1.50 -9.39 10.04
C LEU A 126 -1.81 -8.95 8.60
N VAL A 127 -0.81 -8.55 7.80
CA VAL A 127 -0.99 -8.21 6.38
C VAL A 127 -1.52 -9.42 5.60
N HIS A 128 -1.09 -10.64 5.94
CA HIS A 128 -1.53 -11.88 5.28
C HIS A 128 -2.80 -12.50 5.88
N ALA A 129 -3.02 -12.36 7.19
CA ALA A 129 -4.08 -13.09 7.89
C ALA A 129 -5.50 -12.60 7.56
N LEU A 130 -6.48 -13.52 7.62
CA LEU A 130 -7.90 -13.20 7.68
C LEU A 130 -8.23 -12.51 9.01
N THR A 131 -9.18 -11.59 8.99
CA THR A 131 -9.52 -10.77 10.16
C THR A 131 -10.46 -11.51 11.08
N GLY A 132 -10.14 -11.60 12.37
CA GLY A 132 -11.09 -12.08 13.38
C GLY A 132 -12.32 -11.17 13.53
N ASP A 133 -13.33 -11.67 14.28
CA ASP A 133 -14.61 -10.96 14.46
C ASP A 133 -14.48 -9.71 15.32
N GLU A 134 -13.63 -9.75 16.36
CA GLU A 134 -13.41 -8.63 17.26
C GLU A 134 -12.40 -7.63 16.68
N ILE A 135 -12.83 -6.38 16.51
CA ILE A 135 -12.01 -5.29 15.96
C ILE A 135 -11.49 -4.40 17.10
N PRO A 136 -10.18 -4.44 17.43
CA PRO A 136 -9.61 -3.59 18.47
C PRO A 136 -9.54 -2.13 18.01
N HIS A 137 -9.72 -1.17 18.92
CA HIS A 137 -9.56 0.26 18.62
C HIS A 137 -8.08 0.66 18.58
N THR A 138 -7.37 0.15 17.58
CA THR A 138 -5.92 0.36 17.37
C THR A 138 -5.63 0.50 15.87
N TYR A 139 -4.41 0.91 15.50
CA TYR A 139 -3.99 0.96 14.10
C TYR A 139 -4.09 -0.40 13.38
N ARG A 140 -4.04 -1.52 14.12
CA ARG A 140 -4.28 -2.87 13.59
C ARG A 140 -5.75 -3.09 13.25
N GLY A 141 -6.66 -2.59 14.07
CA GLY A 141 -8.10 -2.65 13.80
C GLY A 141 -8.50 -1.87 12.57
N VAL A 142 -7.81 -0.76 12.28
CA VAL A 142 -7.98 -0.02 11.01
C VAL A 142 -7.67 -0.92 9.83
N LEU A 143 -6.53 -1.62 9.83
CA LEU A 143 -6.20 -2.57 8.76
C LEU A 143 -7.26 -3.69 8.65
N MET A 144 -7.74 -4.20 9.77
CA MET A 144 -8.75 -5.26 9.75
C MET A 144 -10.06 -4.79 9.10
N MET A 145 -10.55 -3.59 9.42
CA MET A 145 -11.74 -3.06 8.73
C MET A 145 -11.44 -2.65 7.29
N TRP A 146 -10.24 -2.14 7.01
CA TRP A 146 -9.82 -1.81 5.65
C TRP A 146 -9.86 -3.03 4.73
N LYS A 147 -9.42 -4.19 5.22
CA LYS A 147 -9.54 -5.45 4.47
C LYS A 147 -11.00 -5.77 4.11
N ARG A 148 -11.95 -5.49 4.99
CA ARG A 148 -13.38 -5.67 4.69
C ARG A 148 -13.86 -4.75 3.56
N VAL A 149 -13.32 -3.53 3.47
CA VAL A 149 -13.57 -2.59 2.36
C VAL A 149 -12.95 -3.10 1.06
N LEU A 150 -11.69 -3.55 1.14
CA LEU A 150 -10.89 -3.99 -0.02
C LEU A 150 -11.40 -5.30 -0.63
N PHE A 151 -11.89 -6.23 0.18
CA PHE A 151 -12.40 -7.54 -0.25
C PHE A 151 -13.93 -7.61 -0.36
N ALA A 152 -14.61 -6.47 -0.34
CA ALA A 152 -16.06 -6.46 -0.55
C ALA A 152 -16.41 -6.90 -1.99
N GLU A 153 -17.32 -7.86 -2.11
CA GLU A 153 -17.71 -8.44 -3.41
C GLU A 153 -18.68 -7.56 -4.21
N THR A 154 -19.41 -6.67 -3.53
CA THR A 154 -20.38 -5.75 -4.14
C THR A 154 -20.12 -4.31 -3.74
N GLU A 155 -20.63 -3.38 -4.55
CA GLU A 155 -20.57 -1.94 -4.27
C GLU A 155 -21.28 -1.59 -2.96
N GLU A 156 -22.45 -2.15 -2.70
CA GLU A 156 -23.19 -1.91 -1.45
C GLU A 156 -22.43 -2.42 -0.23
N ALA A 157 -21.78 -3.58 -0.35
CA ALA A 157 -20.95 -4.14 0.71
C ALA A 157 -19.70 -3.28 0.94
N HIS A 158 -19.08 -2.79 -0.14
CA HIS A 158 -17.92 -1.90 -0.10
C HIS A 158 -18.28 -0.60 0.64
N GLU A 159 -19.34 0.08 0.22
CA GLU A 159 -19.78 1.32 0.86
C GLU A 159 -20.16 1.11 2.32
N LYS A 160 -20.86 0.00 2.63
CA LYS A 160 -21.23 -0.34 4.00
C LYS A 160 -19.97 -0.55 4.85
N ALA A 161 -19.01 -1.32 4.37
CA ALA A 161 -17.75 -1.56 5.07
C ALA A 161 -16.97 -0.25 5.28
N TRP A 162 -16.97 0.66 4.29
CA TRP A 162 -16.32 1.95 4.40
C TRP A 162 -17.00 2.85 5.44
N ARG A 163 -18.34 2.92 5.43
CA ARG A 163 -19.12 3.64 6.45
C ARG A 163 -18.86 3.09 7.85
N ASP A 164 -18.83 1.77 8.01
CA ASP A 164 -18.56 1.11 9.29
C ASP A 164 -17.14 1.43 9.78
N LEU A 165 -16.14 1.44 8.88
CA LEU A 165 -14.76 1.82 9.19
C LEU A 165 -14.68 3.27 9.66
N CYS A 166 -15.30 4.20 8.91
CA CYS A 166 -15.34 5.62 9.25
C CYS A 166 -16.00 5.86 10.61
N LYS A 167 -17.09 5.16 10.90
CA LYS A 167 -17.82 5.26 12.17
C LYS A 167 -17.00 4.72 13.34
N LYS A 168 -16.28 3.60 13.15
CA LYS A 168 -15.50 2.96 14.22
C LYS A 168 -14.27 3.78 14.60
N PHE A 169 -13.66 4.49 13.65
CA PHE A 169 -12.41 5.24 13.81
C PHE A 169 -12.57 6.73 13.52
N ASP A 170 -13.71 7.32 13.90
CA ASP A 170 -14.06 8.73 13.66
C ASP A 170 -13.11 9.73 14.36
N ASP A 171 -12.44 9.27 15.42
CA ASP A 171 -11.38 9.95 16.15
C ASP A 171 -10.04 9.97 15.38
N GLN A 172 -9.86 9.10 14.39
CA GLN A 172 -8.62 8.95 13.62
C GLN A 172 -8.73 9.57 12.20
N ARG A 173 -9.29 10.78 12.10
CA ARG A 173 -9.62 11.47 10.82
C ARG A 173 -8.45 11.58 9.84
N VAL A 174 -7.22 11.73 10.35
CA VAL A 174 -6.01 11.85 9.51
C VAL A 174 -5.74 10.55 8.75
N ILE A 175 -6.02 9.39 9.38
CA ILE A 175 -5.90 8.08 8.74
C ILE A 175 -7.01 7.90 7.72
N LEU A 176 -8.26 8.22 8.07
CA LEU A 176 -9.41 8.12 7.15
C LEU A 176 -9.22 8.97 5.89
N ARG A 177 -8.73 10.21 6.03
CA ARG A 177 -8.42 11.09 4.90
C ARG A 177 -7.34 10.50 3.99
N TYR A 178 -6.32 9.87 4.58
CA TYR A 178 -5.28 9.19 3.81
C TYR A 178 -5.86 8.03 2.99
N LEU A 179 -6.66 7.16 3.60
CA LEU A 179 -7.28 6.03 2.91
C LEU A 179 -8.16 6.51 1.75
N HIS A 180 -9.03 7.49 2.01
CA HIS A 180 -9.90 8.06 0.99
C HIS A 180 -9.12 8.72 -0.14
N GLY A 181 -8.13 9.56 0.17
CA GLY A 181 -7.39 10.28 -0.86
C GLY A 181 -6.42 9.43 -1.67
N THR A 182 -6.12 8.20 -1.22
CA THR A 182 -5.11 7.34 -1.86
C THR A 182 -5.75 6.17 -2.62
N TYR A 183 -6.77 5.53 -2.03
CA TYR A 183 -7.26 4.23 -2.51
C TYR A 183 -8.74 4.20 -2.87
N LEU A 184 -9.52 5.24 -2.53
CA LEU A 184 -10.91 5.31 -2.96
C LEU A 184 -11.03 6.11 -4.26
N PRO A 185 -11.96 5.71 -5.15
CA PRO A 185 -12.24 6.41 -6.41
C PRO A 185 -12.82 7.82 -6.21
#